data_AF-A0A7C5M137-F1
#
_entry.id   AF-A0A7C5M137-F1
#
_cell.length_a   1.000
_cell.length_b   1.000
_cell.length_c   1.000
_cell.angle_alpha   90.00
_cell.angle_beta   90.00
_cell.angle_gamma   90.00
#
_symmetry.space_group_name_H-M   'P 1'
#
loop_
_entity.id
_entity.type
_entity.pdbx_description
1 polymer ?
#
loop_
_entity_poly.entity_id
_entity_poly.type
_entity_poly.pdbx_seq_one_letter_code
_entity_poly.pdbx_strand_id
1 'polypeptide(L)'
;MALSKRYLWGERVDELLAQEDVTKNVTAADRVLWPIVDHLGTVRDLVKQDGTVATHYVYDAFGGIVSGDTSLTRYLVGVWSVF
;
A
#
# COMPACT_ATOMS: atom_id res chain seq x y z
N MET A 1 -0.84 -24.21 8.41
CA MET A 1 -0.52 -22.77 8.24
C MET A 1 -0.21 -22.53 6.78
N ALA A 2 -0.88 -21.58 6.13
CA ALA A 2 -0.65 -21.22 4.73
C ALA A 2 -0.24 -19.74 4.62
N LEU A 3 0.58 -19.39 3.63
CA LEU A 3 1.04 -18.02 3.38
C LEU A 3 -0.16 -17.11 3.05
N SER A 4 -0.19 -15.90 3.64
CA SER A 4 -1.26 -14.92 3.35
C SER A 4 -0.76 -13.67 2.64
N LYS A 5 0.40 -13.13 3.02
CA LYS A 5 0.96 -11.91 2.45
C LYS A 5 2.40 -12.13 1.99
N ARG A 6 2.78 -11.47 0.90
CA ARG A 6 4.19 -11.26 0.52
C ARG A 6 4.47 -9.77 0.46
N TYR A 7 5.71 -9.41 0.76
CA TYR A 7 6.18 -8.02 0.76
C TYR A 7 7.26 -7.87 -0.30
N LEU A 8 7.14 -6.83 -1.12
CA LEU A 8 8.16 -6.46 -2.09
C LEU A 8 9.08 -5.43 -1.45
N TRP A 9 10.35 -5.77 -1.34
CA TRP A 9 11.40 -4.89 -0.81
C TRP A 9 12.24 -4.35 -1.96
N GLY A 10 12.65 -3.09 -1.84
CA GLY A 10 13.64 -2.48 -2.71
C GLY A 10 15.07 -2.81 -2.28
N GLU A 11 16.03 -2.15 -2.92
CA GLU A 11 17.46 -2.37 -2.71
C GLU A 11 17.99 -1.65 -1.46
N ARG A 12 17.26 -0.63 -0.97
CA ARG A 12 17.67 0.15 0.22
C ARG A 12 17.16 -0.50 1.50
N VAL A 13 17.81 -0.17 2.61
CA VAL A 13 17.38 -0.59 3.95
C VAL A 13 15.98 -0.01 4.23
N ASP A 14 15.10 -0.87 4.74
CA ASP A 14 13.70 -0.56 5.09
C ASP A 14 12.81 -0.10 3.92
N GLU A 15 13.19 -0.44 2.68
CA GLU A 15 12.47 -0.05 1.46
C GLU A 15 11.29 -0.98 1.15
N LEU A 16 10.20 -0.83 1.89
CA LEU A 16 8.97 -1.58 1.59
C LEU A 16 8.21 -0.91 0.44
N LEU A 17 8.14 -1.57 -0.71
CA LEU A 17 7.57 -1.03 -1.94
C LEU A 17 6.09 -1.39 -2.13
N ALA A 18 5.71 -2.63 -1.84
CA ALA A 18 4.35 -3.10 -2.06
C ALA A 18 4.01 -4.33 -1.21
N GLN A 19 2.71 -4.62 -1.10
CA GLN A 19 2.21 -5.84 -0.50
C GLN A 19 1.37 -6.63 -1.50
N GLU A 20 1.58 -7.93 -1.53
CA GLU A 20 0.75 -8.88 -2.26
C GLU A 20 -0.12 -9.69 -1.29
N ASP A 21 -1.42 -9.83 -1.61
CA ASP A 21 -2.30 -10.79 -0.95
C ASP A 21 -2.41 -12.09 -1.75
N VAL A 22 -1.67 -13.12 -1.32
CA VAL A 22 -1.62 -14.40 -2.03
C VAL A 22 -2.87 -15.26 -1.83
N THR A 23 -3.77 -14.86 -0.93
CA THR A 23 -5.04 -15.56 -0.69
C THR A 23 -6.13 -15.17 -1.68
N LYS A 24 -5.98 -14.04 -2.37
CA LYS A 24 -6.96 -13.56 -3.34
C LYS A 24 -6.94 -14.43 -4.60
N ASN A 25 -8.10 -14.94 -4.99
CA ASN A 25 -8.26 -15.72 -6.22
C ASN A 25 -8.40 -14.81 -7.46
N VAL A 26 -7.37 -14.00 -7.71
CA VAL A 26 -7.23 -13.10 -8.87
C VAL A 26 -5.85 -13.30 -9.51
N THR A 27 -5.56 -12.58 -10.61
CA THR A 27 -4.24 -12.64 -11.25
C THR A 27 -3.13 -12.20 -10.29
N ALA A 28 -1.89 -12.66 -10.48
CA ALA A 28 -0.78 -12.25 -9.60
C ALA A 28 -0.59 -10.73 -9.58
N ALA A 29 -0.81 -10.07 -10.72
CA ALA A 29 -0.79 -8.61 -10.86
C ALA A 29 -1.82 -7.92 -9.94
N ASP A 30 -3.06 -8.42 -9.94
CA ASP A 30 -4.17 -7.86 -9.16
C ASP A 30 -4.10 -8.17 -7.65
N ARG A 31 -3.16 -9.03 -7.23
CA ARG A 31 -2.89 -9.31 -5.82
C ARG A 31 -2.01 -8.25 -5.18
N VAL A 32 -1.26 -7.49 -5.97
CA VAL A 32 -0.30 -6.49 -5.51
C VAL A 32 -0.97 -5.12 -5.45
N LEU A 33 -0.85 -4.45 -4.30
CA LEU A 33 -1.25 -3.06 -4.13
C LEU A 33 -0.03 -2.18 -3.89
N TRP A 34 0.07 -1.11 -4.67
CA TRP A 34 1.14 -0.12 -4.62
C TRP A 34 0.67 1.10 -3.82
N PRO A 35 1.33 1.41 -2.70
CA PRO A 35 1.02 2.61 -1.92
C PRO A 35 1.55 3.86 -2.63
N ILE A 36 0.69 4.86 -2.78
CA ILE A 36 1.06 6.22 -3.18
C ILE A 36 0.99 7.11 -1.95
N VAL A 37 2.13 7.71 -1.62
CA VAL A 37 2.29 8.52 -0.41
C VAL A 37 2.26 10.01 -0.73
N ASP A 38 1.74 10.79 0.21
CA ASP A 38 1.89 12.25 0.18
C ASP A 38 3.26 12.70 0.72
N HIS A 39 3.45 14.02 0.77
CA HIS A 39 4.68 14.64 1.28
C HIS A 39 4.96 14.37 2.77
N LEU A 40 3.96 13.95 3.54
CA LEU A 40 4.14 13.55 4.94
C LEU A 40 4.42 12.05 5.09
N GLY A 41 4.52 11.31 3.98
CA GLY A 41 4.70 9.86 3.96
C GLY A 41 3.43 9.09 4.27
N THR A 42 2.26 9.73 4.27
CA THR A 42 0.98 9.06 4.52
C THR A 42 0.47 8.45 3.22
N VAL A 43 0.08 7.18 3.24
CA VAL A 43 -0.54 6.52 2.07
C VAL A 43 -1.91 7.13 1.79
N ARG A 44 -2.04 7.80 0.65
CA ARG A 44 -3.29 8.41 0.16
C ARG A 44 -4.04 7.50 -0.79
N ASP A 45 -3.34 6.68 -1.57
CA ASP A 45 -3.96 5.77 -2.52
C ASP A 45 -3.30 4.40 -2.47
N LEU A 46 -4.10 3.37 -2.74
CA LEU A 46 -3.60 2.07 -3.14
C LEU A 46 -3.97 1.83 -4.60
N VAL A 47 -2.96 1.55 -5.41
CA VAL A 47 -3.12 1.43 -6.87
C VAL A 47 -2.76 0.02 -7.30
N LYS A 48 -3.49 -0.51 -8.27
CA LYS A 48 -3.20 -1.81 -8.89
C LYS A 48 -2.13 -1.67 -9.97
N GLN A 49 -1.59 -2.78 -10.44
CA GLN A 49 -0.57 -2.78 -11.48
C GLN A 49 -1.01 -2.10 -12.79
N ASP A 50 -2.31 -2.11 -13.11
CA ASP A 50 -2.87 -1.47 -14.30
C ASP A 50 -3.10 0.06 -14.15
N GLY A 51 -2.73 0.63 -13.00
CA GLY A 51 -2.92 2.05 -12.70
C GLY A 51 -4.31 2.40 -12.16
N THR A 52 -5.22 1.43 -12.03
CA THR A 52 -6.53 1.69 -11.40
C THR A 52 -6.40 1.86 -9.89
N VAL A 53 -7.10 2.85 -9.34
CA VAL A 53 -7.14 3.10 -7.90
C VAL A 53 -8.03 2.05 -7.23
N ALA A 54 -7.45 1.25 -6.34
CA ALA A 54 -8.19 0.29 -5.52
C ALA A 54 -8.92 1.00 -4.37
N THR A 55 -8.28 1.98 -3.74
CA THR A 55 -8.92 2.84 -2.74
C THR A 55 -8.19 4.17 -2.61
N HIS A 56 -8.94 5.21 -2.27
CA HIS A 56 -8.45 6.54 -1.93
C HIS A 56 -8.79 6.84 -0.47
N TYR A 57 -7.80 7.25 0.32
CA TYR A 57 -7.95 7.57 1.72
C TYR A 57 -7.98 9.07 1.96
N VAL A 58 -9.04 9.53 2.62
CA VAL A 58 -9.14 10.89 3.16
C VAL A 58 -8.86 10.84 4.65
N TYR A 59 -7.94 11.68 5.12
CA TYR A 59 -7.56 11.77 6.52
C TYR A 59 -7.93 13.14 7.10
N ASP A 60 -8.28 13.15 8.38
CA ASP A 60 -8.36 14.38 9.16
C ASP A 60 -6.97 14.91 9.54
N ALA A 61 -6.92 16.07 10.21
CA ALA A 61 -5.67 16.71 10.60
C ALA A 61 -4.84 15.91 11.62
N PHE A 62 -5.42 14.89 12.27
CA PHE A 62 -4.77 14.03 13.24
C PHE A 62 -4.41 12.65 12.65
N GLY A 63 -4.62 12.43 11.34
CA GLY A 63 -4.35 11.16 10.68
C GLY A 63 -5.46 10.11 10.87
N GLY A 64 -6.62 10.50 11.38
CA GLY A 64 -7.82 9.65 11.42
C GLY A 64 -8.41 9.50 10.02
N ILE A 65 -8.90 8.29 9.68
CA ILE A 65 -9.56 8.08 8.39
C ILE A 65 -10.97 8.66 8.44
N VAL A 66 -11.25 9.53 7.48
CA VAL A 66 -12.58 10.04 7.18
C VAL A 66 -13.26 9.17 6.11
N SER A 67 -12.50 8.67 5.12
CA SER A 67 -13.00 7.72 4.12
C SER A 67 -11.88 6.86 3.51
N GLY A 68 -12.25 5.69 2.99
CA GLY A 68 -11.35 4.71 2.36
C GLY A 68 -11.63 3.28 2.83
N ASP A 69 -11.10 2.28 2.12
CA ASP A 69 -11.28 0.87 2.47
C ASP A 69 -10.30 0.43 3.55
N THR A 70 -10.75 0.38 4.80
CA THR A 70 -9.90 0.02 5.95
C THR A 70 -9.54 -1.46 6.02
N SER A 71 -10.09 -2.33 5.17
CA SER A 71 -9.70 -3.74 5.07
C SER A 71 -8.38 -3.93 4.33
N LEU A 72 -7.96 -2.93 3.55
CA LEU A 72 -6.69 -2.93 2.82
C LEU A 72 -5.56 -2.37 3.69
N THR A 73 -4.37 -2.92 3.52
CA THR A 73 -3.18 -2.49 4.28
C THR A 73 -2.66 -1.17 3.73
N ARG A 74 -2.64 -0.14 4.57
CA ARG A 74 -2.15 1.22 4.26
C ARG A 74 -0.92 1.64 5.07
N TYR A 75 -0.49 0.80 6.01
CA TYR A 75 0.65 1.09 6.89
C TYR A 75 1.99 0.71 6.26
N LEU A 76 2.02 0.58 4.93
CA LEU A 76 3.23 0.35 4.17
C LEU A 76 3.95 1.70 4.09
N VAL A 77 4.96 1.88 4.94
CA VAL A 77 5.82 3.05 4.88
C VAL A 77 6.98 2.74 3.93
N GLY A 78 6.99 3.44 2.79
CA GLY A 78 8.14 3.46 1.89
C GLY A 78 9.26 4.31 2.48
N VAL A 79 10.50 3.94 2.19
CA VAL A 79 11.74 4.60 2.63
C VAL A 79 11.64 6.12 2.65
N TRP A 80 12.19 6.71 3.72
CA TRP A 80 12.61 8.11 3.80
C TRP A 80 13.58 8.43 2.67
N SER A 81 13.08 8.70 1.47
CA SER A 81 13.87 9.37 0.44
C SER A 81 13.92 10.84 0.82
N VAL A 82 14.96 11.14 1.61
CA VAL A 82 15.66 12.41 1.77
C VAL A 82 15.30 13.40 0.66
N PHE A 83 14.74 14.55 1.06
CA PHE A 83 14.86 15.80 0.31
C PHE A 83 16.33 16.10 -0.01
#